data_AF-A0A0F5LEQ8-F1
#
_entry.id   AF-A0A0F5LEQ8-F1
#
_cell.length_a   1.000
_cell.length_b   1.000
_cell.length_c   1.000
_cell.angle_alpha   90.00
_cell.angle_beta   90.00
_cell.angle_gamma   90.00
#
_symmetry.space_group_name_H-M   'P 1'
#
loop_
_entity.id
_entity.type
_entity.pdbx_description
1 polymer ?
#
loop_
_entity_poly.entity_id
_entity_poly.type
_entity_poly.pdbx_seq_one_letter_code
_entity_poly.pdbx_strand_id
1 'polypeptide(L)'
;MNTHILNLPGDLFLGSDAKTAFAQGARRFSSAAKAIRFAMEEAAPVSLRGALLQIDGQTLGPDQIRTLHRQMEGLGQARRAHK
;
A
#
# COMPACT_ATOMS: atom_id res chain seq x y z
N MET A 1 10.97 5.39 -13.52
CA MET A 1 9.93 5.14 -12.49
C MET A 1 9.45 3.71 -12.64
N ASN A 2 9.68 2.83 -11.65
CA ASN A 2 9.34 1.41 -11.73
C ASN A 2 7.91 1.17 -11.26
N THR A 3 6.91 1.52 -12.06
CA THR A 3 5.50 1.15 -11.82
C THR A 3 5.26 -0.36 -11.79
N HIS A 4 6.26 -1.14 -12.22
CA HIS A 4 6.26 -2.60 -12.20
C HIS A 4 6.09 -3.15 -10.79
N ILE A 5 6.62 -2.46 -9.77
CA ILE A 5 6.46 -2.87 -8.36
C ILE A 5 4.99 -2.88 -7.92
N LEU A 6 4.14 -2.06 -8.55
CA LEU A 6 2.71 -2.00 -8.24
C LEU A 6 1.99 -3.29 -8.63
N ASN A 7 2.51 -4.02 -9.62
CA ASN A 7 1.97 -5.29 -10.09
C ASN A 7 2.61 -6.51 -9.41
N LEU A 8 3.68 -6.29 -8.63
CA LEU A 8 4.32 -7.36 -7.88
C LEU A 8 3.50 -7.70 -6.63
N PRO A 9 3.44 -8.98 -6.24
CA PRO A 9 2.81 -9.38 -4.99
C PRO A 9 3.52 -8.74 -3.81
N GLY A 10 2.75 -8.39 -2.79
CA GLY A 10 3.28 -7.73 -1.60
C GLY A 10 2.50 -8.10 -0.34
N ASP A 11 3.20 -8.07 0.77
CA ASP A 11 2.67 -8.37 2.10
C ASP A 11 2.46 -7.06 2.86
N LEU A 12 1.21 -6.77 3.18
CA LEU A 12 0.80 -5.56 3.88
C LEU A 12 0.53 -5.89 5.35
N PHE A 13 1.26 -5.24 6.23
CA PHE A 13 1.06 -5.28 7.67
C PHE A 13 0.24 -4.06 8.06
N LEU A 14 -0.94 -4.27 8.63
CA LEU A 14 -1.85 -3.20 9.06
C LEU A 14 -1.95 -3.18 10.57
N GLY A 15 -1.78 -2.00 11.17
CA GLY A 15 -1.93 -1.84 12.60
C GLY A 15 -1.63 -0.41 13.04
N SER A 16 -2.25 0.00 14.15
CA SER A 16 -2.02 1.32 14.74
C SER A 16 -0.55 1.54 15.13
N ASP A 17 0.14 0.43 15.46
CA ASP A 17 1.53 0.37 15.87
C ASP A 17 2.19 -0.84 15.23
N ALA A 18 3.52 -0.82 15.08
CA ALA A 18 4.27 -1.96 14.53
C ALA A 18 3.94 -3.27 15.27
N LYS A 19 3.82 -3.23 16.60
CA LYS A 19 3.41 -4.39 17.42
C LYS A 19 2.05 -4.94 17.00
N THR A 20 1.06 -4.07 16.82
CA THR A 20 -0.30 -4.44 16.41
C THR A 20 -0.31 -4.95 14.97
N ALA A 21 0.51 -4.36 14.10
CA ALA A 21 0.68 -4.80 12.72
C ALA A 21 1.29 -6.20 12.61
N PHE A 22 2.29 -6.51 13.45
CA PHE A 22 2.83 -7.88 13.56
C PHE A 22 1.81 -8.85 14.18
N ALA A 23 1.02 -8.40 15.17
CA ALA A 23 0.02 -9.23 15.83
C ALA A 23 -1.18 -9.57 14.93
N GLN A 24 -1.60 -8.64 14.06
CA GLN A 24 -2.65 -8.91 13.06
C GLN A 24 -2.13 -9.74 11.88
N GLY A 25 -0.82 -9.78 11.70
CA GLY A 25 -0.15 -10.56 10.66
C GLY A 25 -0.10 -9.85 9.31
N ALA A 26 0.81 -10.32 8.48
CA ALA A 26 0.97 -9.83 7.12
C ALA A 26 -0.20 -10.32 6.27
N ARG A 27 -0.88 -9.39 5.60
CA ARG A 27 -1.89 -9.71 4.60
C ARG A 27 -1.25 -9.71 3.23
N ARG A 28 -1.12 -10.89 2.64
CA ARG A 28 -0.58 -11.07 1.30
C ARG A 28 -1.58 -10.61 0.24
N PHE A 29 -1.12 -9.75 -0.66
CA PHE A 29 -1.89 -9.29 -1.81
C PHE A 29 -1.23 -9.75 -3.11
N SER A 30 -2.06 -9.99 -4.12
CA SER A 30 -1.60 -10.36 -5.47
C SER A 30 -0.80 -9.25 -6.15
N SER A 31 -0.94 -8.01 -5.68
CA SER A 31 -0.29 -6.83 -6.26
C SER A 31 -0.19 -5.71 -5.22
N ALA A 32 0.93 -5.00 -5.17
CA ALA A 32 1.12 -3.86 -4.28
C ALA A 32 0.11 -2.74 -4.47
N ALA A 33 -0.37 -2.51 -5.69
CA ALA A 33 -1.46 -1.56 -5.95
C ALA A 33 -2.72 -1.88 -5.12
N LYS A 34 -3.10 -3.17 -5.06
CA LYS A 34 -4.24 -3.62 -4.24
C LYS A 34 -3.96 -3.47 -2.76
N ALA A 35 -2.74 -3.77 -2.32
CA ALA A 35 -2.34 -3.59 -0.94
C ALA A 35 -2.45 -2.11 -0.50
N ILE A 36 -1.90 -1.19 -1.29
CA ILE A 36 -1.94 0.25 -1.02
C ILE A 36 -3.39 0.77 -0.99
N ARG A 37 -4.20 0.36 -1.96
CA ARG A 37 -5.61 0.73 -2.04
C ARG A 37 -6.41 0.20 -0.85
N PHE A 38 -6.21 -1.06 -0.48
CA PHE A 38 -6.81 -1.65 0.72
C PHE A 38 -6.35 -0.92 2.00
N ALA A 39 -5.06 -0.59 2.11
CA ALA A 39 -4.54 0.17 3.24
C ALA A 39 -5.21 1.56 3.38
N MET A 40 -5.61 2.20 2.28
CA MET A 40 -6.17 3.54 2.27
C MET A 40 -7.71 3.56 2.33
N GLU A 41 -8.39 2.59 1.70
CA GLU A 41 -9.85 2.52 1.66
C GLU A 41 -10.44 1.70 2.82
N GLU A 42 -9.80 0.59 3.19
CA GLU A 42 -10.35 -0.38 4.16
C GLU A 42 -9.73 -0.24 5.55
N ALA A 43 -8.48 0.23 5.65
CA ALA A 43 -7.88 0.47 6.96
C ALA A 43 -8.31 1.83 7.51
N ALA A 44 -8.89 1.84 8.71
CA ALA A 44 -9.19 3.06 9.42
C ALA A 44 -7.92 3.93 9.55
N PRO A 45 -8.01 5.28 9.49
CA PRO A 45 -6.85 6.19 9.42
C PRO A 45 -5.86 6.06 10.60
N VAL A 46 -6.28 5.45 11.71
CA VAL A 46 -5.42 5.12 12.85
C VAL A 46 -4.51 3.92 12.61
N SER A 47 -4.95 2.93 11.83
CA SER A 47 -4.20 1.69 11.53
C SER A 47 -3.14 1.85 10.43
N LEU A 48 -3.06 3.04 9.86
CA LEU A 48 -2.07 3.39 8.83
C LEU A 48 -0.76 3.92 9.44
N ARG A 49 -0.77 4.37 10.70
CA ARG A 49 0.42 4.94 11.36
C ARG A 49 1.55 3.91 11.53
N GLY A 50 1.20 2.65 11.77
CA GLY A 50 2.14 1.53 11.88
C GLY A 50 2.18 0.62 10.65
N ALA A 51 1.58 1.02 9.52
CA ALA A 51 1.47 0.16 8.35
C ALA A 51 2.82 -0.01 7.63
N LEU A 52 3.13 -1.25 7.25
CA LEU A 52 4.33 -1.62 6.51
C LEU A 52 3.92 -2.43 5.29
N LEU A 53 4.49 -2.12 4.13
CA LEU A 53 4.22 -2.86 2.90
C LEU A 53 5.52 -3.43 2.37
N GLN A 54 5.62 -4.75 2.33
CA GLN A 54 6.78 -5.44 1.80
C GLN A 54 6.50 -5.95 0.37
N ILE A 55 7.32 -5.57 -0.61
CA ILE A 55 7.17 -5.96 -2.01
C ILE A 55 8.53 -6.40 -2.51
N ASP A 56 8.66 -7.64 -2.99
CA ASP A 56 9.91 -8.11 -3.64
C ASP A 56 11.17 -7.87 -2.78
N GLY A 57 11.05 -8.00 -1.45
CA GLY A 57 12.14 -7.75 -0.50
C GLY A 57 12.37 -6.27 -0.14
N GLN A 58 11.60 -5.33 -0.69
CA GLN A 58 11.59 -3.93 -0.30
C GLN A 58 10.50 -3.66 0.73
N THR A 59 10.87 -3.04 1.86
CA THR A 59 9.91 -2.63 2.88
C THR A 59 9.61 -1.14 2.74
N LEU A 60 8.35 -0.83 2.45
CA LEU A 60 7.81 0.52 2.33
C LEU A 60 7.11 0.90 3.62
N GLY A 61 7.46 2.05 4.16
CA GLY A 61 6.80 2.64 5.31
C GLY A 61 5.48 3.33 4.96
N PRO A 62 4.73 3.81 5.96
CA PRO A 62 3.42 4.40 5.77
C PRO A 62 3.45 5.70 4.95
N ASP A 63 4.52 6.50 5.07
CA ASP A 63 4.71 7.70 4.26
C ASP A 63 4.89 7.39 2.76
N GLN A 64 5.65 6.32 2.48
CA GLN A 64 5.84 5.83 1.10
C GLN A 64 4.57 5.24 0.53
N ILE A 65 3.80 4.47 1.31
CA ILE A 65 2.48 3.97 0.91
C ILE A 65 1.57 5.14 0.52
N ARG A 66 1.51 6.19 1.35
CA ARG A 66 0.69 7.39 1.08
C ARG A 66 1.16 8.14 -0.16
N THR A 67 2.47 8.26 -0.37
CA THR A 67 3.04 8.90 -1.56
C THR A 67 2.74 8.11 -2.83
N LEU A 68 2.92 6.78 -2.80
CA LEU A 68 2.58 5.89 -3.90
C LEU A 68 1.08 5.91 -4.19
N HIS A 69 0.22 5.92 -3.18
CA HIS A 69 -1.23 6.06 -3.36
C HIS A 69 -1.58 7.34 -4.12
N ARG A 70 -1.05 8.49 -3.69
CA ARG A 70 -1.27 9.76 -4.40
C ARG A 70 -0.77 9.74 -5.84
N GLN A 71 0.38 9.09 -6.08
CA GLN A 71 0.91 8.92 -7.43
C GLN A 71 0.03 8.00 -8.28
N MET A 72 -0.48 6.91 -7.71
CA MET A 72 -1.41 6.00 -8.37
C MET A 72 -2.73 6.68 -8.72
N GLU A 73 -3.27 7.50 -7.81
CA GLU A 73 -4.49 8.30 -8.05
C GLU A 73 -4.28 9.27 -9.22
N GLY A 74 -3.12 9.95 -9.27
CA GLY A 74 -2.74 10.81 -10.39
C GLY A 74 -2.58 10.04 -11.72
N LEU A 75 -1.97 8.85 -11.68
CA LEU A 75 -1.82 7.97 -12.85
C LEU A 75 -3.17 7.38 -13.31
N GLY A 76 -4.07 7.07 -12.39
CA GLY A 76 -5.44 6.60 -12.67
C GLY A 76 -6.31 7.69 -13.27
N GLN A 77 -6.18 8.93 -12.80
CA GLN A 77 -6.81 10.11 -13.39
C GLN A 77 -6.26 10.41 -14.80
N ALA A 78 -4.95 10.28 -15.02
CA ALA A 78 -4.34 10.46 -16.33
C ALA A 78 -4.88 9.46 -17.38
N ARG A 79 -5.28 8.25 -16.96
CA ARG A 79 -5.96 7.27 -17.84
C ARG A 79 -7.44 7.56 -18.09
N ARG A 80 -8.11 8.33 -17.22
CA ARG A 80 -9.54 8.67 -17.34
C ARG A 80 -9.80 9.97 -18.11
N ALA A 81 -8.77 10.78 -18.37
CA ALA A 81 -8.88 12.04 -19.12
C ALA A 81 -8.91 11.86 -20.65
N HIS A 82 -9.16 10.64 -21.16
CA HIS A 82 -9.26 10.37 -22.59
C HIS A 82 -10.59 9.66 -22.91
N LYS A 83 -11.70 10.34 -22.65
CA LYS A 83 -13.02 9.98 -23.18
C LYS A 83 -13.68 11.21 -23.79
#